data_AF-A0AB37D6I4-F1
#
_entry.id   AF-A0AB37D6I4-F1
#
_cell.length_a   1.000
_cell.length_b   1.000
_cell.length_c   1.000
_cell.angle_alpha   90.00
_cell.angle_beta   90.00
_cell.angle_gamma   90.00
#
_symmetry.space_group_name_H-M   'P 1'
#
loop_
_entity.id
_entity.type
_entity.pdbx_description
1 polymer ?
#
loop_
_entity_poly.entity_id
_entity_poly.type
_entity_poly.pdbx_seq_one_letter_code
_entity_poly.pdbx_strand_id
1 'polypeptide(L)'
;MDKLLEFQDLLQVANILFDFLRDIGFILLKMVAWLVDGLSSGLEGVYKLLNFYNYGPIKDFLNEYNAVIWLMASISIAFFGWQLIVSHKLDKDKIVTNIILAMTIFFVMPWALEQGATLTEAGANLLNNERSSSTETFKNNITDLYTVDRNGWKSVATQNDIEEKSDIKALDMSEKVDTSGWWFTDGTPMSDEGDKLLKKKLVQVNGKYETAKMKSFWEIGDPAYYRYHWHPFLITIELLTKTIVYIMVIIKTAQLINELGLLYIFTTGIAWTDISNGQRNKQLVTKT
;
A
#
# COMPACT_ATOMS: atom_id res chain seq x y z
N MET A 1 35.52 17.12 16.66
CA MET A 1 34.64 17.12 17.85
C MET A 1 33.26 17.56 17.43
N ASP A 2 33.15 18.70 16.74
CA ASP A 2 31.89 19.26 16.22
C ASP A 2 31.07 18.25 15.40
N LYS A 3 31.68 17.57 14.41
CA LYS A 3 31.00 16.50 13.65
C LYS A 3 30.51 15.32 14.50
N LEU A 4 31.21 14.97 15.58
CA LEU A 4 30.75 13.87 16.47
C LEU A 4 29.54 14.30 17.30
N LEU A 5 29.48 15.57 17.71
CA LEU A 5 28.34 16.13 18.45
C LEU A 5 27.12 16.29 17.54
N GLU A 6 27.33 16.76 16.30
CA GLU A 6 26.27 16.91 15.31
C GLU A 6 25.62 15.57 14.96
N PHE A 7 26.42 14.52 14.77
CA PHE A 7 25.95 13.20 14.37
C PHE A 7 25.72 12.23 15.54
N GLN A 8 25.81 12.70 16.78
CA GLN A 8 25.81 11.83 17.98
C GLN A 8 24.60 10.87 18.04
N ASP A 9 23.43 11.31 17.57
CA ASP A 9 22.19 10.53 17.62
C ASP A 9 22.26 9.30 16.71
N LEU A 10 22.96 9.43 15.57
CA LEU A 10 23.20 8.32 14.64
C LEU A 10 24.28 7.35 15.14
N LEU A 11 25.15 7.81 16.05
CA LEU A 11 26.35 7.09 16.49
C LEU A 11 26.10 6.28 17.77
N GLN A 12 25.70 5.02 17.58
CA GLN A 12 25.48 4.07 18.68
C GLN A 12 26.62 3.06 18.78
N VAL A 13 27.33 3.04 19.91
CA VAL A 13 28.43 2.08 20.15
C VAL A 13 27.84 0.68 20.34
N ALA A 14 28.38 -0.29 19.62
CA ALA A 14 27.87 -1.65 19.63
C ALA A 14 28.12 -2.38 20.96
N ASN A 15 27.20 -3.27 21.31
CA ASN A 15 27.23 -4.05 22.53
C ASN A 15 26.56 -5.40 22.30
N ILE A 16 27.18 -6.49 22.72
CA ILE A 16 26.74 -7.88 22.52
C ILE A 16 25.27 -8.10 22.90
N LEU A 17 24.80 -7.52 24.02
CA LEU A 17 23.39 -7.67 24.43
C LEU A 17 22.45 -6.98 23.43
N PHE A 18 22.84 -5.79 22.96
CA PHE A 18 22.06 -5.03 21.99
C PHE A 18 22.18 -5.61 20.59
N ASP A 19 23.29 -6.26 20.23
CA ASP A 19 23.45 -7.01 18.96
C ASP A 19 22.28 -8.01 18.86
N PHE A 20 22.12 -8.86 19.88
CA PHE A 20 21.04 -9.86 19.93
C PHE A 20 19.62 -9.25 19.90
N LEU A 21 19.39 -8.17 20.67
CA LEU A 21 18.08 -7.50 20.69
C LEU A 21 17.73 -6.85 19.35
N ARG A 22 18.72 -6.27 18.66
CA ARG A 22 18.55 -5.66 17.34
C ARG A 22 18.21 -6.72 16.30
N ASP A 23 18.88 -7.86 16.32
CA ASP A 23 18.61 -8.97 15.40
C ASP A 23 17.21 -9.54 15.59
N ILE A 24 16.82 -9.83 16.83
CA ILE A 24 15.46 -10.32 17.13
C ILE A 24 14.43 -9.27 16.74
N GLY A 25 14.62 -8.01 17.12
CA GLY A 25 13.71 -6.92 16.79
C GLY A 25 13.53 -6.79 15.28
N PHE A 26 14.62 -6.91 14.52
CA PHE A 26 14.59 -6.82 13.07
C PHE A 26 13.90 -8.04 12.42
N ILE A 27 14.11 -9.24 12.94
CA ILE A 27 13.38 -10.44 12.49
C ILE A 27 11.86 -10.27 12.71
N LEU A 28 11.45 -9.79 13.89
CA LEU A 28 10.04 -9.50 14.17
C LEU A 28 9.46 -8.49 13.18
N LEU A 29 10.19 -7.42 12.89
CA LEU A 29 9.76 -6.40 11.94
C LEU A 29 9.66 -6.93 10.51
N LYS A 30 10.60 -7.78 10.08
CA LYS A 30 10.50 -8.48 8.78
C LYS A 30 9.26 -9.38 8.70
N MET A 31 8.85 -10.02 9.80
CA MET A 31 7.60 -10.80 9.83
C MET A 31 6.36 -9.92 9.65
N VAL A 32 6.28 -8.78 10.35
CA VAL A 32 5.16 -7.84 10.19
C VAL A 32 5.16 -7.24 8.78
N ALA A 33 6.33 -6.90 8.24
CA ALA A 33 6.48 -6.41 6.88
C ALA A 33 5.99 -7.41 5.83
N TRP A 34 6.31 -8.69 6.02
CA TRP A 34 5.79 -9.77 5.16
C TRP A 34 4.25 -9.85 5.20
N LEU A 35 3.63 -9.67 6.38
CA LEU A 35 2.17 -9.59 6.50
C LEU A 35 1.60 -8.37 5.77
N VAL A 36 2.20 -7.18 5.94
CA VAL A 36 1.80 -5.95 5.25
C VAL A 36 1.85 -6.14 3.73
N ASP A 37 2.92 -6.74 3.22
CA ASP A 37 3.08 -7.02 1.80
C ASP A 37 2.04 -8.03 1.30
N GLY A 38 1.78 -9.11 2.07
CA GLY A 38 0.75 -10.09 1.75
C GLY A 38 -0.65 -9.47 1.68
N LEU A 39 -0.96 -8.56 2.61
CA LEU A 39 -2.20 -7.79 2.59
C LEU A 39 -2.25 -6.82 1.41
N SER A 40 -1.15 -6.16 1.06
CA SER A 40 -1.06 -5.29 -0.13
C SER A 40 -1.37 -6.06 -1.41
N SER A 41 -0.77 -7.24 -1.59
CA SER A 41 -1.07 -8.11 -2.74
C SER A 41 -2.51 -8.66 -2.70
N GLY A 42 -3.02 -8.97 -1.50
CA GLY A 42 -4.42 -9.34 -1.33
C GLY A 42 -5.37 -8.22 -1.75
N LEU A 43 -5.04 -6.97 -1.42
CA LEU A 43 -5.79 -5.79 -1.81
C LEU A 43 -5.79 -5.58 -3.33
N GLU A 44 -4.64 -5.76 -4.01
CA GLU A 44 -4.58 -5.78 -5.49
C GLU A 44 -5.49 -6.86 -6.08
N GLY A 45 -5.51 -8.05 -5.49
CA GLY A 45 -6.40 -9.14 -5.91
C GLY A 45 -7.87 -8.76 -5.76
N VAL A 46 -8.24 -8.12 -4.66
CA VAL A 46 -9.62 -7.64 -4.41
C VAL A 46 -9.98 -6.50 -5.38
N TYR A 47 -9.07 -5.59 -5.69
CA TYR A 47 -9.34 -4.54 -6.70
C TYR A 47 -9.60 -5.11 -8.10
N LYS A 48 -8.88 -6.16 -8.50
CA LYS A 48 -9.19 -6.87 -9.76
C LYS A 48 -10.59 -7.47 -9.78
N LEU A 49 -11.12 -7.87 -8.62
CA LEU A 49 -12.49 -8.37 -8.49
C LEU A 49 -13.54 -7.25 -8.59
N LEU A 50 -13.20 -5.96 -8.49
CA LEU A 50 -14.16 -4.87 -8.81
C LEU A 50 -14.60 -4.94 -10.28
N ASN A 51 -13.71 -5.40 -11.15
CA ASN A 51 -13.95 -5.54 -12.57
C ASN A 51 -14.55 -6.92 -12.94
N PHE A 52 -15.17 -7.63 -12.00
CA PHE A 52 -15.74 -8.96 -12.24
C PHE A 52 -16.83 -8.97 -13.34
N TYR A 53 -17.43 -7.84 -13.68
CA TYR A 53 -18.34 -7.71 -14.83
C TYR A 53 -17.68 -8.06 -16.17
N ASN A 54 -16.36 -7.84 -16.27
CA ASN A 54 -15.54 -8.20 -17.41
C ASN A 54 -14.97 -9.62 -17.31
N TYR A 55 -15.37 -10.40 -16.30
CA TYR A 55 -14.98 -11.80 -16.17
C TYR A 55 -15.61 -12.64 -17.28
N GLY A 56 -14.79 -13.44 -17.97
CA GLY A 56 -15.17 -14.21 -19.18
C GLY A 56 -16.52 -14.92 -19.06
N PRO A 57 -16.77 -15.75 -18.04
CA PRO A 57 -18.06 -16.43 -17.84
C PRO A 57 -19.28 -15.51 -17.72
N ILE A 58 -19.15 -14.32 -17.12
CA ILE A 58 -20.25 -13.36 -17.02
C ILE A 58 -20.48 -12.70 -18.39
N LYS A 59 -19.40 -12.34 -19.08
CA LYS A 59 -19.46 -11.77 -20.42
C LYS A 59 -20.02 -12.76 -21.45
N ASP A 60 -19.65 -14.03 -21.33
CA ASP A 60 -20.11 -15.12 -22.19
C ASP A 60 -21.59 -15.42 -21.94
N PHE A 61 -22.03 -15.46 -20.67
CA PHE A 61 -23.45 -15.54 -20.31
C PHE A 61 -24.23 -14.36 -20.91
N LEU A 62 -23.76 -13.12 -20.73
CA LEU A 62 -24.42 -11.94 -21.29
C LEU A 62 -24.46 -11.96 -22.82
N ASN A 63 -23.39 -12.43 -23.48
CA ASN A 63 -23.33 -12.57 -24.93
C ASN A 63 -24.25 -13.67 -25.46
N GLU A 64 -24.34 -14.81 -24.77
CA GLU A 64 -25.23 -15.93 -25.11
C GLU A 64 -26.70 -15.48 -25.07
N TYR A 65 -27.07 -14.71 -24.06
CA TYR A 65 -28.44 -14.18 -23.92
C TYR A 65 -28.66 -12.84 -24.61
N ASN A 66 -27.65 -12.25 -25.27
CA ASN A 66 -27.74 -10.92 -25.89
C ASN A 66 -28.89 -10.86 -26.91
N ALA A 67 -29.05 -11.90 -27.73
CA ALA A 67 -30.18 -12.01 -28.67
C ALA A 67 -31.54 -12.02 -27.97
N VAL A 68 -31.65 -12.72 -26.83
CA VAL A 68 -32.89 -12.78 -26.02
C VAL A 68 -33.15 -11.44 -25.34
N ILE A 69 -32.11 -10.77 -24.84
CA ILE A 69 -32.18 -9.43 -24.26
C ILE A 69 -32.71 -8.42 -25.27
N TRP A 70 -32.15 -8.39 -26.49
CA TRP A 70 -32.62 -7.49 -27.55
C TRP A 70 -34.05 -7.82 -28.01
N LEU A 71 -34.41 -9.11 -28.07
CA LEU A 71 -35.77 -9.53 -28.38
C LEU A 71 -36.76 -9.04 -27.31
N MET A 72 -36.44 -9.22 -26.02
CA MET A 72 -37.28 -8.78 -24.90
C MET A 72 -37.37 -7.26 -24.78
N ALA A 73 -36.28 -6.54 -25.05
CA ALA A 73 -36.26 -5.09 -25.13
C ALA A 73 -37.15 -4.60 -26.29
N SER A 74 -37.05 -5.23 -27.47
CA SER A 74 -37.87 -4.89 -28.63
C SER A 74 -39.36 -5.15 -28.39
N ILE A 75 -39.70 -6.29 -27.79
CA ILE A 75 -41.08 -6.64 -27.41
C ILE A 75 -41.62 -5.66 -26.36
N SER A 76 -40.80 -5.30 -25.36
CA SER A 76 -41.18 -4.31 -24.36
C SER A 76 -41.46 -2.96 -25.00
N ILE A 77 -40.54 -2.45 -25.83
CA ILE A 77 -40.72 -1.18 -26.56
C ILE A 77 -41.98 -1.22 -27.43
N ALA A 78 -42.25 -2.33 -28.13
CA ALA A 78 -43.44 -2.48 -28.97
C ALA A 78 -44.74 -2.51 -28.15
N PHE A 79 -44.78 -3.28 -27.06
CA PHE A 79 -45.94 -3.35 -26.15
C PHE A 79 -46.23 -2.01 -25.48
N PHE A 80 -45.19 -1.27 -25.08
CA PHE A 80 -45.35 0.06 -24.49
C PHE A 80 -45.70 1.14 -25.51
N GLY A 81 -45.12 1.08 -26.71
CA GLY A 81 -45.52 1.93 -27.83
C GLY A 81 -47.00 1.77 -28.15
N TRP A 82 -47.48 0.53 -28.17
CA TRP A 82 -48.90 0.21 -28.27
C TRP A 82 -49.72 0.78 -27.10
N GLN A 83 -49.28 0.59 -25.86
CA GLN A 83 -49.97 1.10 -24.67
C GLN A 83 -50.08 2.63 -24.67
N LEU A 84 -49.06 3.37 -25.13
CA LEU A 84 -49.09 4.83 -25.28
C LEU A 84 -50.10 5.32 -26.32
N ILE A 85 -50.28 4.56 -27.41
CA ILE A 85 -51.23 4.88 -28.49
C ILE A 85 -52.68 4.61 -28.04
N VAL A 86 -52.94 3.48 -27.38
CA VAL A 86 -54.31 3.04 -27.05
C VAL A 86 -54.84 3.72 -25.78
N SER A 87 -53.98 4.04 -24.81
CA SER A 87 -54.42 4.46 -23.49
C SER A 87 -54.67 5.97 -23.39
N HIS A 88 -55.94 6.38 -23.34
CA HIS A 88 -56.35 7.77 -23.14
C HIS A 88 -56.43 8.20 -21.66
N LYS A 89 -56.40 7.25 -20.71
CA LYS A 89 -56.57 7.48 -19.26
C LYS A 89 -55.28 7.29 -18.44
N LEU A 90 -54.17 6.95 -19.09
CA LEU A 90 -52.90 6.78 -18.38
C LEU A 90 -52.20 8.12 -18.24
N ASP A 91 -51.52 8.30 -17.11
CA ASP A 91 -50.65 9.43 -16.83
C ASP A 91 -49.39 9.28 -17.70
N LYS A 92 -49.51 9.70 -18.97
CA LYS A 92 -48.54 9.40 -20.04
C LYS A 92 -47.13 9.84 -19.65
N ASP A 93 -47.02 10.98 -18.97
CA ASP A 93 -45.75 11.51 -18.46
C ASP A 93 -45.09 10.56 -17.45
N LYS A 94 -45.89 9.94 -16.58
CA LYS A 94 -45.42 8.99 -15.57
C LYS A 94 -44.91 7.69 -16.21
N ILE A 95 -45.60 7.21 -17.24
CA ILE A 95 -45.21 6.00 -17.98
C ILE A 95 -43.94 6.26 -18.80
N VAL A 96 -43.89 7.37 -19.54
CA VAL A 96 -42.70 7.77 -20.31
C VAL A 96 -41.49 7.93 -19.38
N THR A 97 -41.65 8.56 -18.23
CA THR A 97 -40.58 8.72 -17.23
C THR A 97 -40.09 7.37 -16.69
N ASN A 98 -41.00 6.43 -16.40
CA ASN A 98 -40.62 5.10 -15.91
C ASN A 98 -39.89 4.26 -16.97
N ILE A 99 -40.25 4.41 -18.25
CA ILE A 99 -39.55 3.76 -19.38
C ILE A 99 -38.14 4.32 -19.51
N ILE A 100 -37.98 5.64 -19.49
CA ILE A 100 -36.66 6.28 -19.51
C ILE A 100 -35.82 5.79 -18.33
N LEU A 101 -36.39 5.76 -17.13
CA LEU A 101 -35.72 5.25 -15.93
C LEU A 101 -35.30 3.78 -16.08
N ALA A 102 -36.17 2.92 -16.60
CA ALA A 102 -35.85 1.51 -16.86
C ALA A 102 -34.72 1.36 -17.88
N MET A 103 -34.73 2.13 -18.98
CA MET A 103 -33.64 2.13 -19.97
C MET A 103 -32.33 2.65 -19.37
N THR A 104 -32.37 3.70 -18.55
CA THR A 104 -31.19 4.20 -17.83
C THR A 104 -30.62 3.13 -16.91
N ILE A 105 -31.46 2.47 -16.11
CA ILE A 105 -31.02 1.39 -15.22
C ILE A 105 -30.49 0.18 -16.03
N PHE A 106 -31.04 -0.09 -17.21
CA PHE A 106 -30.63 -1.25 -17.98
C PHE A 106 -29.35 -1.03 -18.80
N PHE A 107 -29.16 0.17 -19.38
CA PHE A 107 -28.00 0.47 -20.24
C PHE A 107 -26.92 1.30 -19.54
N VAL A 108 -27.33 2.38 -18.85
CA VAL A 108 -26.39 3.36 -18.30
C VAL A 108 -25.77 2.88 -16.99
N MET A 109 -26.53 2.20 -16.14
CA MET A 109 -26.04 1.70 -14.84
C MET A 109 -24.95 0.64 -14.99
N PRO A 110 -25.13 -0.45 -15.77
CA PRO A 110 -24.06 -1.40 -16.07
C PRO A 110 -22.76 -0.73 -16.57
N TRP A 111 -22.90 0.17 -17.54
CA TRP A 111 -21.77 0.93 -18.07
C TRP A 111 -21.11 1.83 -17.03
N ALA A 112 -21.90 2.56 -16.23
CA ALA A 112 -21.38 3.44 -15.19
C ALA A 112 -20.64 2.66 -14.09
N LEU A 113 -21.15 1.49 -13.70
CA LEU A 113 -20.49 0.58 -12.74
C LEU A 113 -19.16 0.06 -13.30
N GLU A 114 -19.11 -0.32 -14.58
CA GLU A 114 -17.89 -0.75 -15.26
C GLU A 114 -16.83 0.37 -15.32
N GLN A 115 -17.24 1.58 -15.71
CA GLN A 115 -16.35 2.74 -15.73
C GLN A 115 -15.85 3.10 -14.32
N GLY A 116 -16.72 3.02 -13.32
CA GLY A 116 -16.37 3.26 -11.92
C GLY A 116 -15.37 2.24 -11.37
N ALA A 117 -15.56 0.95 -11.67
CA ALA A 117 -14.62 -0.11 -11.31
C ALA A 117 -13.25 0.11 -11.96
N THR A 118 -13.23 0.42 -13.26
CA THR A 118 -11.99 0.67 -14.02
C THR A 118 -11.25 1.89 -13.49
N LEU A 119 -11.97 2.98 -13.18
CA LEU A 119 -11.37 4.19 -12.59
C LEU A 119 -10.78 3.90 -11.20
N THR A 120 -11.48 3.12 -10.39
CA THR A 120 -11.02 2.73 -9.05
C THR A 120 -9.77 1.85 -9.13
N GLU A 121 -9.73 0.89 -10.05
CA GLU A 121 -8.56 0.04 -10.32
C GLU A 121 -7.36 0.88 -10.81
N ALA A 122 -7.58 1.80 -11.75
CA ALA A 122 -6.53 2.69 -12.23
C ALA A 122 -6.00 3.62 -11.11
N GLY A 123 -6.90 4.18 -10.30
CA GLY A 123 -6.53 5.01 -9.15
C GLY A 123 -5.73 4.22 -8.11
N ALA A 124 -6.13 2.98 -7.82
CA ALA A 124 -5.38 2.09 -6.93
C ALA A 124 -3.98 1.77 -7.46
N ASN A 125 -3.87 1.47 -8.76
CA ASN A 125 -2.59 1.18 -9.41
C ASN A 125 -1.65 2.40 -9.43
N LEU A 126 -2.16 3.62 -9.52
CA LEU A 126 -1.35 4.85 -9.43
C LEU A 126 -0.80 5.09 -8.01
N LEU A 127 -1.53 4.65 -6.99
CA LEU A 127 -1.11 4.79 -5.59
C LEU A 127 -0.19 3.65 -5.13
N ASN A 128 -0.24 2.51 -5.80
CA ASN A 128 0.74 1.45 -5.61
C ASN A 128 2.06 1.86 -6.26
N ASN A 129 2.99 2.37 -5.45
CA ASN A 129 4.37 2.60 -5.86
C ASN A 129 5.00 1.29 -6.38
N GLU A 130 5.97 1.39 -7.30
CA GLU A 130 6.77 0.22 -7.74
C GLU A 130 7.52 -0.46 -6.57
N ARG A 131 7.75 0.28 -5.47
CA ARG A 131 8.32 -0.24 -4.23
C ARG A 131 7.24 -0.72 -3.29
N SER A 132 7.51 -1.84 -2.62
CA SER A 132 6.60 -2.37 -1.60
C SER A 132 6.32 -1.35 -0.50
N SER A 133 5.07 -1.33 -0.04
CA SER A 133 4.63 -0.48 1.07
C SER A 133 5.48 -0.69 2.34
N SER A 134 5.89 -1.93 2.65
CA SER A 134 6.77 -2.17 3.79
C SER A 134 8.20 -1.67 3.57
N THR A 135 8.75 -1.80 2.35
CA THR A 135 10.08 -1.32 1.97
C THR A 135 10.23 0.17 2.19
N GLU A 136 9.22 0.95 1.83
CA GLU A 136 9.21 2.40 2.06
C GLU A 136 9.31 2.77 3.55
N THR A 137 8.64 2.00 4.42
CA THR A 137 8.74 2.22 5.88
C THR A 137 10.16 1.96 6.40
N PHE A 138 10.85 0.92 5.94
CA PHE A 138 12.25 0.69 6.33
C PHE A 138 13.17 1.77 5.76
N LYS A 139 12.99 2.14 4.48
CA LYS A 139 13.78 3.20 3.84
C LYS A 139 13.66 4.54 4.58
N ASN A 140 12.48 4.90 5.05
CA ASN A 140 12.28 6.19 5.73
C ASN A 140 12.80 6.21 7.18
N ASN A 141 13.06 5.05 7.78
CA ASN A 141 13.39 4.91 9.20
C ASN A 141 14.77 4.30 9.50
N ILE A 142 15.53 3.90 8.48
CA ILE A 142 16.90 3.35 8.62
C ILE A 142 17.90 4.31 8.00
N THR A 143 18.96 4.65 8.72
CA THR A 143 20.08 5.45 8.21
C THR A 143 21.33 4.57 8.14
N ASP A 144 21.98 4.52 6.97
CA ASP A 144 23.24 3.80 6.76
C ASP A 144 24.42 4.78 6.88
N LEU A 145 25.32 4.53 7.85
CA LEU A 145 26.50 5.36 8.05
C LEU A 145 27.46 5.36 6.85
N TYR A 146 27.50 4.30 6.04
CA TYR A 146 28.29 4.32 4.80
C TYR A 146 27.69 5.27 3.76
N THR A 147 26.37 5.38 3.68
CA THR A 147 25.70 6.37 2.82
C THR A 147 25.90 7.79 3.35
N VAL A 148 25.84 7.99 4.68
CA VAL A 148 26.15 9.28 5.34
C VAL A 148 27.56 9.74 5.00
N ASP A 149 28.53 8.83 5.10
CA ASP A 149 29.93 9.11 4.77
C ASP A 149 30.13 9.42 3.28
N ARG A 150 29.51 8.63 2.39
CA ARG A 150 29.53 8.88 0.94
C ARG A 150 28.98 10.26 0.58
N ASN A 151 27.98 10.73 1.34
CA ASN A 151 27.40 12.07 1.19
C ASN A 151 28.21 13.18 1.89
N GLY A 152 29.32 12.82 2.54
CA GLY A 152 30.28 13.74 3.14
C GLY A 152 29.85 14.31 4.50
N TRP A 153 29.04 13.58 5.27
CA TRP A 153 28.60 14.00 6.61
C TRP A 153 27.94 15.38 6.61
N LYS A 154 27.03 15.64 5.65
CA LYS A 154 26.38 16.94 5.47
C LYS A 154 25.03 17.08 6.18
N SER A 155 24.39 15.96 6.53
CA SER A 155 23.05 15.94 7.11
C SER A 155 22.85 14.69 7.95
N VAL A 156 22.12 14.85 9.06
CA VAL A 156 21.66 13.77 9.95
C VAL A 156 20.33 13.15 9.49
N ALA A 157 19.75 13.66 8.39
CA ALA A 157 18.50 13.12 7.85
C ALA A 157 18.67 11.66 7.39
N THR A 158 17.56 10.93 7.37
CA THR A 158 17.51 9.54 6.92
C THR A 158 18.07 9.41 5.50
N GLN A 159 19.09 8.58 5.35
CA GLN A 159 19.75 8.29 4.09
C GLN A 159 20.26 6.85 4.09
N ASN A 160 19.96 6.12 3.02
CA ASN A 160 20.34 4.72 2.80
C ASN A 160 20.15 4.39 1.31
N ASP A 161 20.67 3.22 0.91
CA ASP A 161 20.58 2.70 -0.45
C ASP A 161 19.47 1.63 -0.60
N ILE A 162 18.45 1.61 0.27
CA ILE A 162 17.37 0.61 0.23
C ILE A 162 16.38 0.97 -0.89
N GLU A 163 16.20 0.05 -1.83
CA GLU A 163 15.26 0.24 -2.95
C GLU A 163 14.25 -0.91 -3.04
N GLU A 164 14.70 -2.15 -2.80
CA GLU A 164 13.92 -3.36 -3.00
C GLU A 164 13.76 -4.17 -1.71
N LYS A 165 12.88 -5.18 -1.75
CA LYS A 165 12.68 -6.11 -0.62
C LYS A 165 13.92 -6.96 -0.32
N SER A 166 14.70 -7.28 -1.35
CA SER A 166 15.96 -8.03 -1.22
C SER A 166 16.97 -7.31 -0.34
N ASP A 167 17.03 -5.98 -0.45
CA ASP A 167 17.97 -5.16 0.33
C ASP A 167 17.69 -5.31 1.82
N ILE A 168 16.42 -5.25 2.21
CA ILE A 168 15.98 -5.42 3.61
C ILE A 168 16.34 -6.81 4.16
N LYS A 169 16.32 -7.84 3.31
CA LYS A 169 16.72 -9.20 3.72
C LYS A 169 18.23 -9.31 3.92
N ALA A 170 19.01 -8.56 3.15
CA ALA A 170 20.46 -8.51 3.23
C ALA A 170 20.98 -7.64 4.38
N LEU A 171 20.13 -6.74 4.91
CA LEU A 171 20.49 -5.91 6.06
C LEU A 171 20.76 -6.75 7.32
N ASP A 172 21.91 -6.50 7.93
CA ASP A 172 22.27 -6.97 9.26
C ASP A 172 22.28 -5.78 10.23
N MET A 173 21.26 -5.69 11.08
CA MET A 173 21.12 -4.56 12.02
C MET A 173 22.18 -4.54 13.12
N SER A 174 22.90 -5.65 13.32
CA SER A 174 24.02 -5.76 14.26
C SER A 174 25.38 -5.46 13.62
N GLU A 175 25.41 -5.22 12.29
CA GLU A 175 26.63 -4.91 11.54
C GLU A 175 27.34 -3.70 12.15
N LYS A 176 28.67 -3.82 12.28
CA LYS A 176 29.56 -2.79 12.81
C LYS A 176 30.28 -2.13 11.66
N VAL A 177 30.50 -0.82 11.77
CA VAL A 177 31.27 -0.07 10.77
C VAL A 177 32.69 -0.63 10.70
N ASP A 178 33.14 -0.92 9.48
CA ASP A 178 34.52 -1.28 9.20
C ASP A 178 35.40 -0.02 9.19
N THR A 179 36.03 0.24 10.34
CA THR A 179 37.13 1.20 10.46
C THR A 179 38.44 0.42 10.41
N SER A 180 39.39 0.86 9.58
CA SER A 180 40.66 0.18 9.29
C SER A 180 41.43 -0.23 10.57
N GLY A 181 41.16 -1.45 11.03
CA GLY A 181 41.63 -2.06 12.28
C GLY A 181 41.97 -3.54 12.06
N TRP A 182 42.59 -4.19 13.04
CA TRP A 182 43.24 -5.50 12.85
C TRP A 182 42.33 -6.69 12.50
N TRP A 183 41.00 -6.52 12.59
CA TRP A 183 40.01 -7.53 12.16
C TRP A 183 39.57 -7.41 10.70
N PHE A 184 39.94 -6.34 10.01
CA PHE A 184 39.45 -6.03 8.65
C PHE A 184 40.62 -6.06 7.67
N THR A 185 40.74 -7.16 6.94
CA THR A 185 41.89 -7.46 6.06
C THR A 185 41.85 -6.75 4.70
N ASP A 186 40.71 -6.18 4.32
CA ASP A 186 40.44 -5.71 2.95
C ASP A 186 40.17 -4.21 2.84
N GLY A 187 40.79 -3.39 3.69
CA GLY A 187 40.62 -1.93 3.65
C GLY A 187 39.20 -1.47 4.04
N THR A 188 39.06 -0.19 4.39
CA THR A 188 37.75 0.35 4.78
C THR A 188 36.97 0.81 3.54
N PRO A 189 35.66 0.52 3.42
CA PRO A 189 34.80 1.05 2.36
C PRO A 189 34.48 2.54 2.54
N MET A 190 34.99 3.16 3.61
CA MET A 190 34.68 4.51 4.05
C MET A 190 35.75 5.51 3.58
N SER A 191 35.38 6.79 3.51
CA SER A 191 36.30 7.89 3.25
C SER A 191 37.33 8.05 4.38
N ASP A 192 38.47 8.67 4.07
CA ASP A 192 39.51 9.03 5.06
C ASP A 192 38.95 9.88 6.21
N GLU A 193 37.93 10.69 5.94
CA GLU A 193 37.27 11.53 6.94
C GLU A 193 36.41 10.67 7.88
N GLY A 194 35.56 9.81 7.32
CA GLY A 194 34.73 8.87 8.08
C GLY A 194 35.55 7.93 8.95
N ASP A 195 36.64 7.36 8.43
CA ASP A 195 37.52 6.45 9.20
C ASP A 195 38.11 7.15 10.43
N LYS A 196 38.59 8.39 10.26
CA LYS A 196 39.13 9.20 11.37
C LYS A 196 38.05 9.64 12.35
N LEU A 197 36.82 9.86 11.89
CA LEU A 197 35.69 10.28 12.69
C LEU A 197 35.20 9.12 13.58
N LEU A 198 34.94 7.97 12.97
CA LEU A 198 34.32 6.82 13.64
C LEU A 198 35.27 6.04 14.55
N LYS A 199 36.59 6.26 14.45
CA LYS A 199 37.58 5.78 15.45
C LYS A 199 37.55 6.56 16.78
N LYS A 200 36.69 7.58 16.90
CA LYS A 200 36.58 8.44 18.08
C LYS A 200 35.17 8.36 18.67
N LYS A 201 35.08 8.51 20.00
CA LYS A 201 33.83 8.62 20.75
C LYS A 201 33.80 9.86 21.62
N LEU A 202 32.60 10.36 21.89
CA LEU A 202 32.39 11.42 22.87
C LEU A 202 32.42 10.83 24.28
N VAL A 203 33.14 11.51 25.18
CA VAL A 203 33.15 11.24 26.62
C VAL A 203 32.94 12.53 27.37
N GLN A 204 32.21 12.49 28.47
CA GLN A 204 32.03 13.66 29.32
C GLN A 204 33.06 13.62 30.46
N VAL A 205 33.92 14.63 30.52
CA VAL A 205 34.92 14.80 31.59
C VAL A 205 34.66 16.14 32.26
N ASN A 206 34.37 16.15 33.56
CA ASN A 206 34.11 17.37 34.34
C ASN A 206 33.05 18.31 33.72
N GLY A 207 31.96 17.73 33.20
CA GLY A 207 30.85 18.48 32.60
C GLY A 207 31.11 19.02 31.19
N LYS A 208 32.30 18.78 30.60
CA LYS A 208 32.63 19.14 29.21
C LYS A 208 32.73 17.89 28.34
N TYR A 209 32.31 18.00 27.09
CA TYR A 209 32.50 16.94 26.11
C TYR A 209 33.95 16.94 25.63
N GLU A 210 34.57 15.76 25.61
CA GLU A 210 35.89 15.50 25.07
C GLU A 210 35.84 14.32 24.09
N THR A 211 36.83 14.21 23.21
CA THR A 211 36.93 13.08 22.27
C THR A 211 37.92 12.03 22.78
N ALA A 212 37.47 10.81 23.00
CA ALA A 212 38.31 9.66 23.31
C ALA A 212 38.48 8.75 22.09
N LYS A 213 39.61 8.03 22.00
CA LYS A 213 39.81 6.99 20.98
C LYS A 213 38.98 5.75 21.31
N MET A 214 38.43 5.10 20.30
CA MET A 214 37.83 3.78 20.40
C MET A 214 38.92 2.71 20.46
N LYS A 215 39.51 2.51 21.65
CA LYS A 215 40.47 1.42 21.88
C LYS A 215 40.09 0.65 23.13
N SER A 216 40.04 -0.68 23.02
CA SER A 216 39.82 -1.58 24.16
C SER A 216 41.11 -1.70 24.99
N PHE A 217 40.98 -1.74 26.33
CA PHE A 217 42.14 -1.85 27.23
C PHE A 217 42.91 -3.17 27.06
N TRP A 218 42.24 -4.23 26.60
CA TRP A 218 42.81 -5.57 26.44
C TRP A 218 43.12 -5.95 24.99
N GLU A 219 43.01 -5.03 24.03
CA GLU A 219 43.13 -5.26 22.57
C GLU A 219 42.19 -6.35 21.99
N ILE A 220 41.28 -6.88 22.81
CA ILE A 220 40.19 -7.78 22.41
C ILE A 220 38.95 -6.92 22.16
N GLY A 221 38.44 -6.97 20.93
CA GLY A 221 37.25 -6.26 20.44
C GLY A 221 37.30 -4.75 20.64
N ASP A 222 37.88 -3.99 19.70
CA ASP A 222 37.77 -2.53 19.75
C ASP A 222 36.30 -2.16 19.56
N PRO A 223 35.76 -1.28 20.41
CA PRO A 223 34.37 -0.87 20.30
C PRO A 223 34.17 -0.14 18.98
N ALA A 224 33.19 -0.57 18.20
CA ALA A 224 32.81 0.06 16.95
C ALA A 224 31.36 0.56 17.04
N TYR A 225 31.00 1.53 16.19
CA TYR A 225 29.61 1.93 16.03
C TYR A 225 28.85 0.90 15.19
N TYR A 226 27.54 0.77 15.43
CA TYR A 226 26.65 0.10 14.48
C TYR A 226 26.64 0.84 13.16
N ARG A 227 26.61 0.11 12.04
CA ARG A 227 26.48 0.68 10.70
C ARG A 227 25.11 1.33 10.48
N TYR A 228 24.05 0.70 10.98
CA TYR A 228 22.68 1.17 10.78
C TYR A 228 22.14 1.86 12.03
N HIS A 229 21.68 3.09 11.88
CA HIS A 229 20.85 3.77 12.88
C HIS A 229 19.38 3.62 12.51
N TRP A 230 18.53 3.28 13.47
CA TRP A 230 17.12 3.02 13.19
C TRP A 230 16.24 3.15 14.45
N HIS A 231 14.95 3.38 14.23
CA HIS A 231 13.94 3.49 15.28
C HIS A 231 12.93 2.31 15.21
N PRO A 232 13.18 1.20 15.92
CA PRO A 232 12.34 -0.01 15.80
C PRO A 232 10.88 0.22 16.19
N PHE A 233 10.60 1.10 17.17
CA PHE A 233 9.24 1.42 17.58
C PHE A 233 8.45 2.20 16.51
N LEU A 234 9.09 3.15 15.82
CA LEU A 234 8.44 3.92 14.76
C LEU A 234 8.08 3.01 13.58
N ILE A 235 9.03 2.17 13.16
CA ILE A 235 8.80 1.15 12.11
C ILE A 235 7.66 0.23 12.51
N THR A 236 7.63 -0.22 13.77
CA THR A 236 6.55 -1.09 14.26
C THR A 236 5.19 -0.42 14.14
N ILE A 237 5.06 0.84 14.60
CA ILE A 237 3.80 1.59 14.57
C ILE A 237 3.34 1.81 13.12
N GLU A 238 4.25 2.18 12.21
CA GLU A 238 3.92 2.36 10.80
C GLU A 238 3.42 1.07 10.15
N LEU A 239 4.13 -0.05 10.35
CA LEU A 239 3.74 -1.34 9.77
C LEU A 239 2.42 -1.85 10.35
N LEU A 240 2.18 -1.69 11.66
CA LEU A 240 0.91 -2.08 12.28
C LEU A 240 -0.25 -1.20 11.80
N THR A 241 -0.03 0.09 11.63
CA THR A 241 -1.02 1.00 11.06
C THR A 241 -1.38 0.59 9.64
N LYS A 242 -0.38 0.33 8.78
CA LYS A 242 -0.59 -0.19 7.42
C LYS A 242 -1.36 -1.52 7.43
N THR A 243 -1.02 -2.44 8.32
CA THR A 243 -1.73 -3.73 8.51
C THR A 243 -3.22 -3.51 8.77
N ILE A 244 -3.56 -2.67 9.75
CA ILE A 244 -4.96 -2.39 10.13
C ILE A 244 -5.70 -1.74 8.95
N VAL A 245 -5.08 -0.74 8.32
CA VAL A 245 -5.66 -0.03 7.17
C VAL A 245 -5.96 -1.02 6.04
N TYR A 246 -4.99 -1.86 5.64
CA TYR A 246 -5.20 -2.83 4.56
C TYR A 246 -6.30 -3.84 4.88
N ILE A 247 -6.39 -4.35 6.10
CA ILE A 247 -7.49 -5.25 6.50
C ILE A 247 -8.85 -4.54 6.35
N MET A 248 -8.98 -3.31 6.85
CA MET A 248 -10.23 -2.56 6.75
C MET A 248 -10.60 -2.28 5.31
N VAL A 249 -9.64 -1.85 4.48
CA VAL A 249 -9.87 -1.55 3.07
C VAL A 249 -10.26 -2.82 2.32
N ILE A 250 -9.58 -3.95 2.53
CA ILE A 250 -9.95 -5.24 1.92
C ILE A 250 -11.40 -5.61 2.24
N ILE A 251 -11.79 -5.58 3.53
CA ILE A 251 -13.15 -5.91 3.96
C ILE A 251 -14.16 -4.97 3.32
N LYS A 252 -13.88 -3.66 3.30
CA LYS A 252 -14.78 -2.65 2.72
C LYS A 252 -14.92 -2.79 1.22
N THR A 253 -13.83 -3.02 0.51
CA THR A 253 -13.87 -3.25 -0.94
C THR A 253 -14.60 -4.55 -1.26
N ALA A 254 -14.41 -5.62 -0.48
CA ALA A 254 -15.15 -6.87 -0.67
C ALA A 254 -16.67 -6.69 -0.45
N GLN A 255 -17.07 -5.94 0.59
CA GLN A 255 -18.49 -5.58 0.80
C GLN A 255 -19.05 -4.81 -0.40
N LEU A 256 -18.30 -3.83 -0.90
CA LEU A 256 -18.67 -3.03 -2.06
C LEU A 256 -18.81 -3.89 -3.33
N ILE A 257 -17.89 -4.83 -3.58
CA ILE A 257 -18.01 -5.77 -4.72
C ILE A 257 -19.30 -6.59 -4.62
N ASN A 258 -19.64 -7.09 -3.44
CA ASN A 258 -20.87 -7.86 -3.24
C ASN A 258 -22.13 -7.00 -3.47
N GLU A 259 -22.16 -5.78 -2.95
CA GLU A 259 -23.26 -4.83 -3.15
C GLU A 259 -23.42 -4.48 -4.63
N LEU A 260 -22.32 -4.15 -5.31
CA LEU A 260 -22.30 -3.86 -6.74
C LEU A 260 -22.79 -5.06 -7.56
N GLY A 261 -22.34 -6.28 -7.25
CA GLY A 261 -22.77 -7.46 -8.00
C GLY A 261 -24.23 -7.81 -7.83
N LEU A 262 -24.76 -7.70 -6.61
CA LEU A 262 -26.19 -7.82 -6.38
C LEU A 262 -26.97 -6.74 -7.14
N LEU A 263 -26.50 -5.48 -7.08
CA LEU A 263 -27.11 -4.36 -7.78
C LEU A 263 -27.18 -4.63 -9.29
N TYR A 264 -26.08 -5.07 -9.91
CA TYR A 264 -26.04 -5.40 -11.32
C TYR A 264 -27.05 -6.49 -11.73
N ILE A 265 -27.11 -7.60 -10.98
CA ILE A 265 -28.07 -8.70 -11.23
C ILE A 265 -29.51 -8.20 -11.10
N PHE A 266 -29.80 -7.39 -10.08
CA PHE A 266 -31.15 -6.86 -9.89
C PHE A 266 -31.51 -5.83 -10.97
N THR A 267 -30.58 -4.98 -11.38
CA THR A 267 -30.84 -3.98 -12.43
C THR A 267 -31.08 -4.61 -13.80
N THR A 268 -30.37 -5.70 -14.13
CA THR A 268 -30.58 -6.42 -15.40
C THR A 268 -31.89 -7.22 -15.40
N GLY A 269 -32.27 -7.85 -14.29
CA GLY A 269 -33.48 -8.67 -14.19
C GLY A 269 -34.79 -7.92 -13.92
N ILE A 270 -34.76 -6.86 -13.11
CA ILE A 270 -35.99 -6.21 -12.59
C ILE A 270 -36.37 -4.94 -13.35
N ALA A 271 -35.41 -4.24 -13.98
CA ALA A 271 -35.64 -2.93 -14.60
C ALA A 271 -36.83 -2.92 -15.57
N TRP A 272 -37.00 -3.99 -16.36
CA TRP A 272 -38.10 -4.10 -17.33
C TRP A 272 -39.44 -4.49 -16.71
N THR A 273 -39.45 -5.13 -15.53
CA THR A 273 -40.67 -5.66 -14.90
C THR A 273 -41.49 -4.61 -14.15
N ASP A 274 -40.88 -3.47 -13.78
CA ASP A 274 -41.53 -2.42 -12.97
C ASP A 274 -41.83 -1.13 -13.77
N ILE A 275 -41.92 -1.21 -15.10
CA ILE A 275 -42.19 -0.04 -15.95
C ILE A 275 -43.57 0.61 -15.66
N SER A 276 -44.55 -0.17 -15.20
CA SER A 276 -45.91 0.31 -14.96
C SER A 276 -46.04 1.18 -13.70
N ASN A 277 -45.36 0.83 -12.61
CA ASN A 277 -45.45 1.52 -11.32
C ASN A 277 -44.19 2.36 -11.02
N GLY A 278 -43.01 1.88 -11.43
CA GLY A 278 -41.72 2.57 -11.33
C GLY A 278 -41.18 2.75 -9.92
N GLN A 279 -41.88 2.24 -8.90
CA GLN A 279 -41.49 2.41 -7.50
C GLN A 279 -40.23 1.60 -7.14
N ARG A 280 -40.09 0.37 -7.66
CA ARG A 280 -38.91 -0.47 -7.45
C ARG A 280 -37.72 0.07 -8.21
N ASN A 281 -37.91 0.49 -9.46
CA ASN A 281 -36.83 1.14 -10.23
C ASN A 281 -36.35 2.44 -9.55
N LYS A 282 -37.27 3.24 -9.01
CA LYS A 282 -36.91 4.41 -8.20
C LYS A 282 -36.13 4.01 -6.96
N GLN A 283 -36.60 3.02 -6.20
CA GLN A 283 -35.92 2.52 -5.00
C GLN A 283 -34.51 1.99 -5.30
N LEU A 284 -34.29 1.33 -6.44
CA LEU A 284 -32.95 0.88 -6.85
C LEU A 284 -32.00 2.06 -7.04
N VAL A 285 -32.46 3.15 -7.65
CA VAL A 285 -31.66 4.37 -7.85
C VAL A 285 -31.47 5.16 -6.55
N THR A 286 -32.40 5.11 -5.60
CA THR A 286 -32.31 5.89 -4.34
C THR A 286 -31.63 5.15 -3.18
N LYS A 287 -31.54 3.81 -3.24
CA LYS A 287 -30.83 3.00 -2.24
C LYS A 287 -29.34 2.84 -2.51
N THR A 288 -28.88 3.23 -3.70
CA THR A 288 -27.46 3.34 -4.05
C THR A 288 -26.96 4.69 -3.59
#